data_AF-A0AAV7VX11-F1
#
_entry.id   AF-A0AAV7VX11-F1
#
_cell.length_a   1.000
_cell.length_b   1.000
_cell.length_c   1.000
_cell.angle_alpha   90.00
_cell.angle_beta   90.00
_cell.angle_gamma   90.00
#
_symmetry.space_group_name_H-M   'P 1'
#
loop_
_entity.id
_entity.type
_entity.pdbx_description
1 polymer ?
#
loop_
_entity_poly.entity_id
_entity_poly.type
_entity_poly.pdbx_seq_one_letter_code
_entity_poly.pdbx_strand_id
1 'polypeptide(L)'
;MATLIRNVRVLSQCQTAVFPRMNSNLQVLSRHYVSCAAKRIPKKESNNVKAVKARLSEEELEMKRQDGNQHKPFGLTAWEPTDDVYVNKYYRWPIYELENAVKMLKTFQQLDFTYPKQHVYVDLKLDTSLNRKKKVEPFVSILQLPYRFTAEANKVIVFTESANEAKLALENGACCAGGIELVQQILDDEIQADFYVAVPSILPKLSPLKNKLRKQFPKNKRGSVGIDIPKMLQIFKQGHEYSVDNDCVQTKIASLHMPCEQIVANVDALIKDVCHHKPLNLGPFVKRGLVSSATSEALGFNFGRFIPPLGEEKPDNAN
;
A
#
# COMPACT_ATOMS: atom_id res chain seq x y z
N MET A 1 10.41 -19.07 -56.86
CA MET A 1 9.39 -18.47 -56.00
C MET A 1 8.77 -19.57 -55.17
N ALA A 2 9.07 -19.63 -53.87
CA ALA A 2 8.54 -20.65 -52.97
C ALA A 2 7.45 -20.01 -52.08
N THR A 3 6.21 -20.40 -52.34
CA THR A 3 5.01 -20.06 -51.57
C THR A 3 4.95 -20.89 -50.29
N LEU A 4 5.01 -20.24 -49.13
CA LEU A 4 4.81 -20.87 -47.83
C LEU A 4 3.41 -20.52 -47.31
N ILE A 5 2.54 -21.53 -47.36
CA ILE A 5 1.17 -21.52 -46.87
C ILE A 5 1.21 -21.49 -45.33
N ARG A 6 0.70 -20.42 -44.72
CA ARG A 6 0.46 -20.34 -43.27
C ARG A 6 -0.95 -20.89 -42.99
N ASN A 7 -1.00 -22.11 -42.45
CA ASN A 7 -2.24 -22.67 -41.91
C ASN A 7 -2.65 -21.91 -40.65
N VAL A 8 -3.80 -21.24 -40.73
CA VAL A 8 -4.52 -20.62 -39.62
C VAL A 8 -5.31 -21.70 -38.90
N ARG A 9 -5.11 -21.87 -37.59
CA ARG A 9 -6.05 -22.58 -36.71
C ARG A 9 -6.77 -21.55 -35.86
N VAL A 10 -8.03 -21.30 -36.22
CA VAL A 10 -9.00 -20.61 -35.38
C VAL A 10 -9.49 -21.62 -34.34
N LEU A 11 -9.33 -21.32 -33.06
CA LEU A 11 -10.07 -21.96 -31.98
C LEU A 11 -10.90 -20.89 -31.29
N SER A 12 -12.21 -21.07 -31.40
CA SER A 12 -13.27 -20.26 -30.81
C SER A 12 -13.41 -20.51 -29.31
N GLN A 13 -13.67 -19.42 -28.58
CA GLN A 13 -14.36 -19.32 -27.28
C GLN A 13 -13.77 -20.06 -26.07
N CYS A 14 -13.14 -19.28 -25.18
CA CYS A 14 -13.44 -19.24 -23.74
C CYS A 14 -12.75 -17.99 -23.16
N GLN A 15 -13.52 -16.99 -22.74
CA GLN A 15 -13.01 -15.81 -22.03
C GLN A 15 -12.74 -16.20 -20.57
N THR A 16 -11.46 -16.33 -20.22
CA THR A 16 -11.00 -16.27 -18.83
C THR A 16 -9.78 -15.36 -18.80
N ALA A 17 -9.90 -14.23 -18.11
CA ALA A 17 -8.80 -13.32 -17.86
C ALA A 17 -7.71 -14.03 -17.05
N VAL A 18 -6.53 -14.19 -17.64
CA VAL A 18 -5.35 -14.73 -16.96
C VAL A 18 -4.28 -13.65 -16.95
N PHE A 19 -4.14 -12.98 -15.82
CA PHE A 19 -2.92 -12.27 -15.45
C PHE A 19 -1.82 -13.32 -15.21
N PRO A 20 -0.63 -13.21 -15.82
CA PRO A 20 0.44 -14.17 -15.58
C PRO A 20 1.04 -13.95 -14.19
N ARG A 21 0.79 -14.90 -13.29
CA ARG A 21 1.53 -15.12 -12.05
C ARG A 21 2.99 -15.47 -12.40
N MET A 22 3.93 -14.60 -12.05
CA MET A 22 5.36 -14.92 -12.03
C MET A 22 5.65 -15.84 -10.84
N ASN A 23 5.63 -17.16 -11.08
CA ASN A 23 6.18 -18.17 -10.18
C ASN A 23 7.70 -18.27 -10.42
N SER A 24 8.50 -17.88 -9.43
CA SER A 24 9.94 -18.15 -9.41
C SER A 24 10.18 -19.60 -8.98
N ASN A 25 10.34 -20.51 -9.94
CA ASN A 25 10.98 -21.81 -9.72
C ASN A 25 11.67 -22.23 -11.02
N LEU A 26 12.91 -21.75 -11.23
CA LEU A 26 13.88 -22.47 -12.04
C LEU A 26 14.92 -23.04 -11.07
N GLN A 27 14.93 -24.37 -10.95
CA GLN A 27 16.01 -25.12 -10.35
C GLN A 27 17.27 -24.90 -11.19
N VAL A 28 18.28 -24.26 -10.60
CA VAL A 28 19.62 -24.19 -11.18
C VAL A 28 20.50 -25.23 -10.46
N LEU A 29 21.08 -26.15 -11.22
CA LEU A 29 22.05 -27.14 -10.78
C LEU A 29 23.23 -26.46 -10.06
N SER A 30 23.44 -26.83 -8.80
CA SER A 30 24.60 -26.44 -7.98
C SER A 30 25.88 -27.05 -8.57
N ARG A 31 26.73 -26.24 -9.20
CA ARG A 31 28.14 -26.58 -9.40
C ARG A 31 28.91 -26.18 -8.14
N HIS A 32 29.36 -27.15 -7.37
CA HIS A 32 30.27 -26.93 -6.25
C HIS A 32 31.66 -26.55 -6.79
N TYR A 33 32.09 -25.31 -6.56
CA TYR A 33 33.51 -24.96 -6.63
C TYR A 33 34.16 -25.25 -5.27
N VAL A 34 35.21 -26.06 -5.29
CA VAL A 34 36.08 -26.34 -4.14
C VAL A 34 36.92 -25.09 -3.86
N SER A 35 36.78 -24.47 -2.67
CA SER A 35 37.65 -23.38 -2.23
C SER A 35 38.93 -23.93 -1.60
N CYS A 36 40.10 -23.63 -2.17
CA CYS A 36 41.39 -23.89 -1.54
C CYS A 36 41.59 -22.98 -0.31
N ALA A 37 42.07 -23.57 0.79
CA ALA A 37 42.30 -22.88 2.06
C ALA A 37 43.40 -21.82 1.97
N ALA A 38 43.07 -20.55 2.24
CA ALA A 38 44.04 -19.47 2.36
C ALA A 38 44.65 -19.43 3.78
N LYS A 39 45.99 -19.49 3.86
CA LYS A 39 46.78 -19.33 5.10
C LYS A 39 46.55 -17.95 5.73
N ARG A 40 46.36 -17.90 7.04
CA ARG A 40 46.30 -16.67 7.84
C ARG A 40 47.67 -15.99 7.89
N ILE A 41 47.73 -14.70 7.53
CA ILE A 41 48.89 -13.81 7.73
C ILE A 41 48.75 -13.15 9.12
N PRO A 42 49.80 -13.08 9.96
CA PRO A 42 49.70 -12.55 11.32
C PRO A 42 49.61 -11.02 11.37
N LYS A 43 48.84 -10.52 12.35
CA LYS A 43 48.73 -9.10 12.72
C LYS A 43 50.08 -8.59 13.24
N LYS A 44 50.55 -7.45 12.72
CA LYS A 44 51.61 -6.64 13.35
C LYS A 44 51.07 -5.24 13.65
N GLU A 45 51.59 -4.70 14.73
CA GLU A 45 51.04 -3.65 15.59
C GLU A 45 50.97 -2.26 14.95
N SER A 46 50.03 -1.47 15.51
CA SER A 46 49.90 -0.03 15.35
C SER A 46 51.13 0.73 15.82
N ASN A 47 51.51 1.82 15.13
CA ASN A 47 51.68 3.14 15.75
C ASN A 47 51.87 4.27 14.73
N ASN A 48 51.04 5.31 14.91
CA ASN A 48 51.28 6.74 14.71
C ASN A 48 51.83 7.26 13.37
N VAL A 49 50.92 7.74 12.50
CA VAL A 49 50.98 9.12 11.99
C VAL A 49 49.55 9.68 11.90
N LYS A 50 49.15 10.48 12.90
CA LYS A 50 48.07 11.46 12.75
C LYS A 50 48.72 12.75 12.25
N ALA A 51 48.50 13.14 11.00
CA ALA A 51 48.54 14.54 10.59
C ALA A 51 47.93 14.72 9.18
N VAL A 52 47.00 15.68 9.09
CA VAL A 52 46.45 16.30 7.88
C VAL A 52 45.52 15.45 7.00
N LYS A 53 44.27 15.26 7.46
CA LYS A 53 43.16 14.89 6.58
C LYS A 53 42.61 16.18 5.97
N ALA A 54 43.09 16.56 4.78
CA ALA A 54 42.53 17.66 4.01
C ALA A 54 41.05 17.34 3.72
N ARG A 55 40.15 18.27 4.08
CA ARG A 55 38.73 18.20 3.71
C ARG A 55 38.66 18.51 2.21
N LEU A 56 38.46 17.47 1.39
CA LEU A 56 38.18 17.59 -0.03
C LEU A 56 36.89 18.42 -0.21
N SER A 57 36.85 19.28 -1.22
CA SER A 57 35.67 20.10 -1.55
C SER A 57 34.54 19.21 -2.09
N GLU A 58 33.29 19.67 -2.01
CA GLU A 58 32.11 18.91 -2.44
C GLU A 58 32.19 18.50 -3.94
N GLU A 59 32.86 19.31 -4.76
CA GLU A 59 33.11 19.04 -6.18
C GLU A 59 34.06 17.85 -6.43
N GLU A 60 35.09 17.66 -5.59
CA GLU A 60 35.99 16.49 -5.67
C GLU A 60 35.31 15.20 -5.22
N LEU A 61 34.34 15.30 -4.29
CA LEU A 61 33.48 14.18 -3.91
C LEU A 61 32.53 13.79 -5.04
N GLU A 62 32.06 14.75 -5.83
CA GLU A 62 31.19 14.50 -7.00
C GLU A 62 31.95 13.87 -8.17
N MET A 63 33.20 14.29 -8.45
CA MET A 63 34.03 13.59 -9.44
C MET A 63 34.36 12.15 -9.01
N LYS A 64 34.63 11.89 -7.73
CA LYS A 64 34.83 10.51 -7.22
C LYS A 64 33.56 9.66 -7.20
N ARG A 65 32.37 10.27 -7.29
CA ARG A 65 31.11 9.52 -7.53
C ARG A 65 30.99 9.08 -8.99
N GLN A 66 31.68 9.73 -9.92
CA GLN A 66 31.73 9.38 -11.35
C GLN A 66 32.83 8.36 -11.70
N ASP A 67 33.82 8.16 -10.83
CA ASP A 67 34.81 7.09 -11.00
C ASP A 67 34.11 5.72 -10.95
N GLY A 68 34.12 5.01 -12.09
CA GLY A 68 33.45 3.72 -12.36
C GLY A 68 33.89 2.51 -11.52
N ASN A 69 34.42 2.72 -10.32
CA ASN A 69 34.90 1.70 -9.39
C ASN A 69 33.95 1.41 -8.22
N GLN A 70 32.71 1.91 -8.22
CA GLN A 70 31.67 1.38 -7.33
C GLN A 70 31.27 -0.02 -7.82
N HIS A 71 31.49 -1.04 -6.98
CA HIS A 71 31.11 -2.41 -7.29
C HIS A 71 29.60 -2.44 -7.58
N LYS A 72 29.23 -2.81 -8.81
CA LYS A 72 27.83 -2.94 -9.21
C LYS A 72 27.18 -4.01 -8.31
N PRO A 73 25.94 -3.80 -7.82
CA PRO A 73 25.22 -4.82 -7.08
C PRO A 73 25.08 -6.09 -7.94
N PHE A 74 25.28 -7.25 -7.32
CA PHE A 74 25.33 -8.54 -8.01
C PHE A 74 24.07 -8.77 -8.87
N GLY A 75 24.27 -8.91 -10.19
CA GLY A 75 23.20 -9.18 -11.16
C GLY A 75 22.67 -7.99 -11.98
N LEU A 76 23.12 -6.76 -11.73
CA LEU A 76 22.75 -5.58 -12.53
C LEU A 76 23.90 -5.15 -13.46
N THR A 77 23.57 -4.74 -14.69
CA THR A 77 24.55 -4.43 -15.75
C THR A 77 25.08 -2.98 -15.63
N ALA A 78 24.26 -2.03 -15.18
CA ALA A 78 24.59 -0.61 -14.99
C ALA A 78 23.72 0.06 -13.90
N TRP A 79 24.12 1.25 -13.42
CA TRP A 79 23.42 2.01 -12.37
C TRP A 79 22.19 2.74 -12.89
N GLU A 80 22.34 3.50 -13.98
CA GLU A 80 21.25 4.21 -14.64
C GLU A 80 21.18 3.76 -16.11
N PRO A 81 19.97 3.62 -16.69
CA PRO A 81 19.81 3.34 -18.10
C PRO A 81 20.18 4.58 -18.91
N THR A 82 20.92 4.38 -20.00
CA THR A 82 21.28 5.44 -20.95
C THR A 82 20.10 5.83 -21.83
N ASP A 83 19.24 4.85 -22.12
CA ASP A 83 18.06 5.00 -22.98
C ASP A 83 16.77 4.90 -22.16
N ASP A 84 15.69 5.50 -22.66
CA ASP A 84 14.35 5.40 -22.05
C ASP A 84 13.81 3.97 -22.05
N VAL A 85 14.21 3.18 -23.04
CA VAL A 85 13.80 1.77 -23.20
C VAL A 85 14.93 0.87 -22.74
N TYR A 86 14.72 0.21 -21.61
CA TYR A 86 15.71 -0.71 -21.02
C TYR A 86 15.05 -1.97 -20.46
N VAL A 87 15.84 -3.03 -20.34
CA VAL A 87 15.35 -4.31 -19.82
C VAL A 87 15.35 -4.30 -18.30
N ASN A 88 14.18 -4.39 -17.68
CA ASN A 88 13.98 -4.41 -16.22
C ASN A 88 14.83 -5.43 -15.45
N LYS A 89 15.34 -6.48 -16.11
CA LYS A 89 16.23 -7.47 -15.50
C LYS A 89 17.61 -6.90 -15.15
N TYR A 90 18.11 -5.96 -15.95
CA TYR A 90 19.49 -5.45 -15.87
C TYR A 90 19.62 -4.13 -15.12
N TYR A 91 18.50 -3.45 -14.87
CA TYR A 91 18.44 -2.15 -14.24
C TYR A 91 17.54 -2.19 -13.01
N ARG A 92 17.82 -1.33 -12.04
CA ARG A 92 16.96 -1.17 -10.88
C ARG A 92 15.70 -0.41 -11.30
N TRP A 93 14.57 -0.73 -10.68
CA TRP A 93 13.36 0.07 -10.83
C TRP A 93 13.60 1.53 -10.42
N PRO A 94 13.24 2.49 -11.28
CA PRO A 94 13.39 3.90 -10.98
C PRO A 94 12.47 4.29 -9.82
N ILE A 95 12.95 5.22 -8.99
CA ILE A 95 12.21 5.75 -7.85
C ILE A 95 12.07 7.24 -8.07
N TYR A 96 10.83 7.71 -8.23
CA TYR A 96 10.51 9.10 -8.48
C TYR A 96 10.07 9.81 -7.20
N GLU A 97 10.03 11.14 -7.24
CA GLU A 97 9.24 11.87 -6.26
C GLU A 97 7.75 11.67 -6.53
N LEU A 98 6.92 11.64 -5.49
CA LEU A 98 5.49 11.36 -5.63
C LEU A 98 4.80 12.36 -6.57
N GLU A 99 5.15 13.64 -6.48
CA GLU A 99 4.62 14.69 -7.36
C GLU A 99 4.94 14.42 -8.83
N ASN A 100 6.17 14.01 -9.12
CA ASN A 100 6.62 13.71 -10.47
C ASN A 100 5.95 12.44 -11.00
N ALA A 101 5.81 11.40 -10.17
CA ALA A 101 5.09 10.19 -10.52
C ALA A 101 3.62 10.48 -10.87
N VAL A 102 2.94 11.33 -10.10
CA VAL A 102 1.54 11.73 -10.38
C VAL A 102 1.45 12.53 -11.68
N LYS A 103 2.39 13.45 -11.95
CA LYS A 103 2.45 14.17 -13.24
C LYS A 103 2.62 13.21 -14.41
N MET A 104 3.55 12.24 -14.29
CA MET A 104 3.76 11.21 -15.31
C MET A 104 2.49 10.37 -15.56
N LEU A 105 1.78 9.97 -14.50
CA LEU A 105 0.51 9.22 -14.65
C LEU A 105 -0.55 10.02 -15.42
N LYS A 106 -0.62 11.34 -15.23
CA LYS A 106 -1.51 12.21 -16.01
C LYS A 106 -1.07 12.30 -17.47
N THR A 107 0.23 12.40 -17.72
CA THR A 107 0.78 12.39 -19.08
C THR A 107 0.49 11.06 -19.77
N PHE A 108 0.68 9.92 -19.08
CA PHE A 108 0.36 8.60 -19.62
C PHE A 108 -1.12 8.48 -19.99
N GLN A 109 -2.03 8.95 -19.13
CA GLN A 109 -3.45 8.96 -19.44
C GLN A 109 -3.78 9.77 -20.71
N GLN A 110 -3.09 10.87 -20.98
CA GLN A 110 -3.23 11.66 -22.21
C GLN A 110 -2.68 10.92 -23.44
N LEU A 111 -1.51 10.30 -23.32
CA LEU A 111 -0.85 9.55 -24.39
C LEU A 111 -1.62 8.26 -24.76
N ASP A 112 -2.18 7.59 -23.76
CA ASP A 112 -2.97 6.37 -23.91
C ASP A 112 -4.42 6.67 -24.33
N PHE A 113 -4.79 7.94 -24.51
CA PHE A 113 -6.15 8.40 -24.83
C PHE A 113 -7.24 7.78 -23.94
N THR A 114 -6.92 7.56 -22.67
CA THR A 114 -7.82 6.83 -21.75
C THR A 114 -8.75 7.78 -21.00
N TYR A 115 -9.78 7.21 -20.37
CA TYR A 115 -10.79 7.95 -19.60
C TYR A 115 -10.16 8.89 -18.54
N PRO A 116 -10.51 10.18 -18.51
CA PRO A 116 -9.85 11.16 -17.65
C PRO A 116 -10.18 11.04 -16.15
N LYS A 117 -11.32 10.42 -15.79
CA LYS A 117 -11.71 10.22 -14.37
C LYS A 117 -11.36 8.82 -13.86
N GLN A 118 -10.23 8.27 -14.32
CA GLN A 118 -9.68 7.04 -13.78
C GLN A 118 -9.27 7.19 -12.32
N HIS A 119 -9.29 6.09 -11.59
CA HIS A 119 -8.80 6.03 -10.23
C HIS A 119 -7.29 5.81 -10.19
N VAL A 120 -6.67 6.44 -9.21
CA VAL A 120 -5.27 6.27 -8.84
C VAL A 120 -5.20 5.27 -7.70
N TYR A 121 -4.43 4.21 -7.92
CA TYR A 121 -4.16 3.15 -6.96
C TYR A 121 -2.78 3.35 -6.36
N VAL A 122 -2.68 3.05 -5.07
CA VAL A 122 -1.40 3.00 -4.37
C VAL A 122 -1.21 1.63 -3.77
N ASP A 123 -0.04 1.08 -4.07
CA ASP A 123 0.40 -0.22 -3.63
C ASP A 123 1.58 -0.03 -2.67
N LEU A 124 1.33 -0.26 -1.38
CA LEU A 124 2.36 -0.24 -0.35
C LEU A 124 2.74 -1.67 0.02
N LYS A 125 4.03 -1.98 -0.07
CA LYS A 125 4.59 -3.20 0.49
C LYS A 125 5.11 -2.90 1.89
N LEU A 126 4.61 -3.64 2.88
CA LEU A 126 4.89 -3.45 4.29
C LEU A 126 5.91 -4.47 4.80
N ASP A 127 6.59 -4.11 5.89
CA ASP A 127 7.36 -5.02 6.72
C ASP A 127 6.59 -5.39 7.98
N THR A 128 5.81 -6.45 7.87
CA THR A 128 5.02 -6.99 8.98
C THR A 128 5.84 -7.83 9.96
N SER A 129 7.15 -7.98 9.75
CA SER A 129 7.98 -8.77 10.66
C SER A 129 8.16 -8.05 12.01
N LEU A 130 7.68 -8.70 13.09
CA LEU A 130 7.81 -8.27 14.47
C LEU A 130 8.73 -9.27 15.17
N ASN A 131 10.06 -9.05 15.15
CA ASN A 131 11.10 -9.85 15.82
C ASN A 131 10.93 -11.39 15.90
N ARG A 132 11.89 -12.11 15.30
CA ARG A 132 12.14 -13.56 15.30
C ARG A 132 11.00 -14.51 14.91
N LYS A 133 9.71 -14.29 15.19
CA LYS A 133 8.56 -15.11 14.70
C LYS A 133 7.18 -14.43 14.70
N LYS A 134 6.99 -13.27 15.35
CA LYS A 134 5.67 -12.62 15.37
C LYS A 134 5.51 -11.79 14.09
N LYS A 135 4.31 -11.78 13.53
CA LYS A 135 3.93 -10.93 12.40
C LYS A 135 2.81 -10.01 12.81
N VAL A 136 2.77 -8.80 12.25
CA VAL A 136 1.59 -7.94 12.34
C VAL A 136 0.41 -8.72 11.75
N GLU A 137 -0.68 -8.83 12.51
CA GLU A 137 -1.90 -9.47 12.01
C GLU A 137 -2.46 -8.66 10.83
N PRO A 138 -2.99 -9.30 9.77
CA PRO A 138 -3.70 -8.59 8.72
C PRO A 138 -4.89 -7.85 9.34
N PHE A 139 -5.02 -6.57 9.00
CA PHE A 139 -6.04 -5.70 9.56
C PHE A 139 -6.76 -4.91 8.47
N VAL A 140 -7.95 -4.44 8.83
CA VAL A 140 -8.77 -3.55 8.02
C VAL A 140 -8.92 -2.27 8.82
N SER A 141 -8.50 -1.16 8.24
CA SER A 141 -8.58 0.16 8.85
C SER A 141 -9.47 1.07 8.02
N ILE A 142 -9.95 2.13 8.65
CA ILE A 142 -10.75 3.18 8.01
C ILE A 142 -10.03 4.49 8.23
N LEU A 143 -9.79 5.18 7.14
CA LEU A 143 -9.11 6.46 7.12
C LEU A 143 -10.05 7.51 6.56
N GLN A 144 -10.17 8.66 7.23
CA GLN A 144 -10.79 9.82 6.61
C GLN A 144 -9.77 10.51 5.72
N LEU A 145 -9.97 10.44 4.40
CA LEU A 145 -9.12 11.15 3.45
C LEU A 145 -9.38 12.67 3.53
N PRO A 146 -8.34 13.52 3.47
CA PRO A 146 -8.50 14.96 3.50
C PRO A 146 -9.27 15.48 2.28
N TYR A 147 -9.04 14.89 1.10
CA TYR A 147 -9.76 15.22 -0.12
C TYR A 147 -10.54 14.03 -0.64
N ARG A 148 -11.85 14.22 -0.87
CA ARG A 148 -12.70 13.18 -1.45
C ARG A 148 -12.53 13.10 -2.95
N PHE A 149 -12.51 11.87 -3.46
CA PHE A 149 -12.50 11.59 -4.88
C PHE A 149 -13.82 10.98 -5.39
N THR A 150 -14.69 10.54 -4.48
CA THR A 150 -16.02 10.00 -4.80
C THR A 150 -17.08 11.04 -4.40
N ALA A 151 -18.05 11.29 -5.29
CA ALA A 151 -19.13 12.23 -5.05
C ALA A 151 -20.23 11.66 -4.13
N GLU A 152 -20.42 10.34 -4.16
CA GLU A 152 -21.39 9.62 -3.34
C GLU A 152 -20.83 9.37 -1.94
N ALA A 153 -21.67 9.59 -0.92
CA ALA A 153 -21.35 9.23 0.44
C ALA A 153 -21.59 7.73 0.67
N ASN A 154 -20.83 7.13 1.57
CA ASN A 154 -20.96 5.71 1.87
C ASN A 154 -22.32 5.42 2.50
N LYS A 155 -22.95 4.32 2.08
CA LYS A 155 -24.18 3.81 2.70
C LYS A 155 -23.82 3.09 3.99
N VAL A 156 -24.32 3.60 5.11
CA VAL A 156 -24.06 3.03 6.45
C VAL A 156 -25.36 2.53 7.05
N ILE A 157 -25.36 1.27 7.50
CA ILE A 157 -26.45 0.66 8.27
C ILE A 157 -26.04 0.55 9.73
N VAL A 158 -26.95 0.91 10.63
CA VAL A 158 -26.72 0.87 12.07
C VAL A 158 -27.60 -0.19 12.72
N PHE A 159 -26.97 -1.09 13.46
CA PHE A 159 -27.67 -2.10 14.26
C PHE A 159 -27.79 -1.65 15.71
N THR A 160 -29.03 -1.49 16.18
CA THR A 160 -29.38 -1.09 17.55
C THR A 160 -30.63 -1.84 18.03
N GLU A 161 -30.75 -2.09 19.33
CA GLU A 161 -32.00 -2.60 19.94
C GLU A 161 -32.91 -1.47 20.42
N SER A 162 -32.31 -0.35 20.82
CA SER A 162 -33.02 0.81 21.34
C SER A 162 -33.66 1.60 20.20
N ALA A 163 -34.98 1.81 20.26
CA ALA A 163 -35.69 2.66 19.30
C ALA A 163 -35.19 4.11 19.29
N ASN A 164 -34.72 4.62 20.42
CA ASN A 164 -34.16 5.97 20.54
C ASN A 164 -32.83 6.10 19.76
N GLU A 165 -31.95 5.10 19.88
CA GLU A 165 -30.68 5.04 19.15
C GLU A 165 -30.92 4.89 17.64
N ALA A 166 -31.94 4.13 17.24
CA ALA A 166 -32.31 3.98 15.84
C ALA A 166 -32.78 5.32 15.23
N LYS A 167 -33.61 6.09 15.96
CA LYS A 167 -34.03 7.43 15.54
C LYS A 167 -32.84 8.38 15.40
N LEU A 168 -31.95 8.39 16.40
CA LEU A 168 -30.71 9.18 16.35
C LEU A 168 -29.84 8.82 15.15
N ALA A 169 -29.72 7.53 14.82
CA ALA A 169 -28.95 7.10 13.65
C ALA A 169 -29.55 7.63 12.34
N LEU A 170 -30.88 7.57 12.19
CA LEU A 170 -31.59 8.07 11.01
C LEU A 170 -31.46 9.59 10.87
N GLU A 171 -31.59 10.35 11.97
CA GLU A 171 -31.40 11.81 11.98
C GLU A 171 -29.97 12.22 11.57
N ASN A 172 -28.97 11.41 11.92
CA ASN A 172 -27.58 11.63 11.52
C ASN A 172 -27.26 11.11 10.10
N GLY A 173 -28.28 10.65 9.36
CA GLY A 173 -28.17 10.27 7.95
C GLY A 173 -27.60 8.87 7.72
N ALA A 174 -27.90 7.93 8.62
CA ALA A 174 -27.80 6.50 8.32
C ALA A 174 -28.83 6.10 7.26
N CYS A 175 -28.50 5.12 6.41
CA CYS A 175 -29.41 4.62 5.37
C CYS A 175 -30.60 3.89 5.99
N CYS A 176 -30.31 2.99 6.93
CA CYS A 176 -31.29 2.23 7.70
C CYS A 176 -30.75 2.03 9.12
N ALA A 177 -31.66 2.00 10.10
CA ALA A 177 -31.34 1.68 11.47
C ALA A 177 -32.38 0.71 12.03
N GLY A 178 -31.94 -0.35 12.70
CA GLY A 178 -32.83 -1.39 13.20
C GLY A 178 -32.11 -2.51 13.92
N GLY A 179 -32.87 -3.47 14.44
CA GLY A 179 -32.36 -4.61 15.20
C GLY A 179 -32.29 -5.88 14.38
N ILE A 180 -33.03 -6.90 14.84
CA ILE A 180 -33.06 -8.25 14.26
C ILE A 180 -33.79 -8.27 12.90
N GLU A 181 -34.73 -7.35 12.68
CA GLU A 181 -35.50 -7.24 11.44
C GLU A 181 -34.59 -7.08 10.21
N LEU A 182 -33.56 -6.24 10.33
CA LEU A 182 -32.60 -6.00 9.26
C LEU A 182 -31.70 -7.21 8.97
N VAL A 183 -31.56 -8.14 9.93
CA VAL A 183 -30.71 -9.33 9.75
C VAL A 183 -31.26 -10.22 8.65
N GLN A 184 -32.59 -10.42 8.62
CA GLN A 184 -33.23 -11.24 7.59
C GLN A 184 -33.14 -10.58 6.22
N GLN A 185 -33.47 -9.30 6.12
CA GLN A 185 -33.39 -8.54 4.87
C GLN A 185 -31.98 -8.53 4.26
N ILE A 186 -30.94 -8.45 5.10
CA ILE A 186 -29.56 -8.54 4.65
C ILE A 186 -29.21 -9.97 4.22
N LEU A 187 -29.75 -11.00 4.89
CA LEU A 187 -29.55 -12.40 4.47
C LEU A 187 -30.23 -12.71 3.13
N ASP A 188 -31.35 -12.05 2.84
CA ASP A 188 -32.11 -12.19 1.60
C ASP A 188 -31.62 -11.28 0.46
N ASP A 189 -30.55 -10.49 0.70
CA ASP A 189 -29.97 -9.53 -0.26
C ASP A 189 -30.91 -8.37 -0.67
N GLU A 190 -31.96 -8.10 0.11
CA GLU A 190 -32.84 -6.95 -0.13
C GLU A 190 -32.14 -5.61 0.12
N ILE A 191 -31.26 -5.59 1.14
CA ILE A 191 -30.55 -4.39 1.57
C ILE A 191 -29.05 -4.64 1.52
N GLN A 192 -28.33 -3.75 0.84
CA GLN A 192 -26.87 -3.75 0.75
C GLN A 192 -26.31 -2.39 1.16
N ALA A 193 -25.29 -2.41 2.03
CA ALA A 193 -24.56 -1.23 2.46
C ALA A 193 -23.04 -1.43 2.35
N ASP A 194 -22.32 -0.31 2.36
CA ASP A 194 -20.86 -0.30 2.33
C ASP A 194 -20.28 -0.60 3.71
N PHE A 195 -20.89 -0.02 4.75
CA PHE A 195 -20.45 -0.18 6.13
C PHE A 195 -21.61 -0.56 7.06
N TYR A 196 -21.29 -1.43 8.01
CA TYR A 196 -22.18 -1.85 9.08
C TYR A 196 -21.61 -1.40 10.42
N VAL A 197 -22.41 -0.66 11.19
CA VAL A 197 -22.08 -0.18 12.53
C VAL A 197 -23.03 -0.84 13.51
N ALA A 198 -22.54 -1.23 14.68
CA ALA A 198 -23.36 -1.91 15.68
C ALA A 198 -23.10 -1.41 17.10
N VAL A 199 -24.16 -1.36 17.91
CA VAL A 199 -24.01 -1.18 19.36
C VAL A 199 -23.60 -2.52 19.99
N PRO A 200 -22.76 -2.53 21.05
CA PRO A 200 -22.33 -3.78 21.68
C PRO A 200 -23.46 -4.73 22.12
N SER A 201 -24.63 -4.19 22.46
CA SER A 201 -25.80 -4.95 22.93
C SER A 201 -26.37 -5.91 21.89
N ILE A 202 -26.42 -5.52 20.62
CA ILE A 202 -27.02 -6.30 19.53
C ILE A 202 -26.06 -7.32 18.91
N LEU A 203 -24.74 -7.15 19.08
CA LEU A 203 -23.71 -8.03 18.52
C LEU A 203 -23.96 -9.54 18.65
N PRO A 204 -24.38 -10.11 19.81
CA PRO A 204 -24.66 -11.54 19.91
C PRO A 204 -25.77 -12.01 18.95
N LYS A 205 -26.75 -11.14 18.67
CA LYS A 205 -27.87 -11.44 17.76
C LYS A 205 -27.46 -11.36 16.28
N LEU A 206 -26.35 -10.67 15.96
CA LEU A 206 -25.80 -10.57 14.61
C LEU A 206 -24.92 -11.77 14.19
N SER A 207 -24.82 -12.82 15.01
CA SER A 207 -24.04 -14.02 14.70
C SER A 207 -24.32 -14.64 13.31
N PRO A 208 -25.59 -14.71 12.83
CA PRO A 208 -25.90 -15.26 11.50
C PRO A 208 -25.22 -14.50 10.35
N LEU A 209 -25.00 -13.19 10.49
CA LEU A 209 -24.42 -12.34 9.45
C LEU A 209 -22.91 -12.53 9.26
N LYS A 210 -22.22 -13.20 10.20
CA LYS A 210 -20.75 -13.36 10.14
C LYS A 210 -20.28 -14.02 8.84
N ASN A 211 -21.01 -15.03 8.37
CA ASN A 211 -20.64 -15.77 7.17
C ASN A 211 -20.87 -14.97 5.88
N LYS A 212 -21.91 -14.13 5.87
CA LYS A 212 -22.27 -13.28 4.74
C LYS A 212 -21.37 -12.04 4.64
N LEU A 213 -21.23 -11.30 5.74
CA LEU A 213 -20.51 -10.04 5.75
C LEU A 213 -18.98 -10.19 5.83
N ARG A 214 -18.44 -11.30 6.39
CA ARG A 214 -16.99 -11.61 6.51
C ARG A 214 -16.10 -10.42 6.91
N LYS A 215 -15.56 -9.68 5.94
CA LYS A 215 -14.69 -8.49 6.13
C LYS A 215 -15.48 -7.25 6.60
N GLN A 216 -16.74 -7.13 6.18
CA GLN A 216 -17.65 -6.03 6.51
C GLN A 216 -18.35 -6.20 7.87
N PHE A 217 -18.18 -7.34 8.53
CA PHE A 217 -18.80 -7.58 9.84
C PHE A 217 -18.28 -6.58 10.89
N PRO A 218 -19.16 -5.98 11.73
CA PRO A 218 -18.75 -5.03 12.76
C PRO A 218 -17.76 -5.65 13.76
N LYS A 219 -16.61 -5.00 13.97
CA LYS A 219 -15.57 -5.45 14.91
C LYS A 219 -15.07 -4.27 15.75
N ASN A 220 -14.76 -4.52 17.02
CA ASN A 220 -14.20 -3.51 17.93
C ASN A 220 -12.85 -2.97 17.41
N LYS A 221 -11.97 -3.84 16.89
CA LYS A 221 -10.67 -3.45 16.32
C LYS A 221 -10.81 -2.43 15.17
N ARG A 222 -11.94 -2.44 14.45
CA ARG A 222 -12.23 -1.54 13.33
C ARG A 222 -12.89 -0.23 13.77
N GLY A 223 -13.32 -0.13 15.03
CA GLY A 223 -14.13 0.99 15.51
C GLY A 223 -15.57 1.00 15.00
N SER A 224 -16.05 -0.08 14.37
CA SER A 224 -17.45 -0.21 13.90
C SER A 224 -18.43 -0.57 15.02
N VAL A 225 -17.91 -0.84 16.22
CA VAL A 225 -18.70 -1.17 17.39
C VAL A 225 -18.44 -0.10 18.44
N GLY A 226 -19.50 0.55 18.88
CA GLY A 226 -19.41 1.64 19.85
C GLY A 226 -20.78 2.08 20.35
N ILE A 227 -20.75 2.92 21.38
CA ILE A 227 -21.96 3.51 21.98
C ILE A 227 -22.28 4.86 21.28
N ASP A 228 -21.25 5.60 20.88
CA ASP A 228 -21.36 6.91 20.23
C ASP A 228 -21.69 6.80 18.73
N ILE A 229 -22.95 6.48 18.42
CA ILE A 229 -23.47 6.37 17.04
C ILE A 229 -23.18 7.61 16.16
N PRO A 230 -23.41 8.87 16.59
CA PRO A 230 -23.24 10.02 15.70
C PRO A 230 -21.77 10.21 15.29
N LYS A 231 -20.82 10.00 16.21
CA LYS A 231 -19.38 10.07 15.92
C LYS A 231 -18.96 8.98 14.94
N MET A 232 -19.43 7.75 15.16
CA MET A 232 -19.16 6.66 14.22
C MET A 232 -19.72 6.99 12.84
N LEU A 233 -20.97 7.43 12.73
CA LEU A 233 -21.57 7.78 11.43
C LEU A 233 -20.78 8.83 10.66
N GLN A 234 -20.24 9.85 11.34
CA GLN A 234 -19.38 10.85 10.69
C GLN A 234 -18.12 10.23 10.08
N ILE A 235 -17.46 9.34 10.82
CA ILE A 235 -16.25 8.64 10.36
C ILE A 235 -16.57 7.69 9.21
N PHE A 236 -17.61 6.85 9.35
CA PHE A 236 -17.92 5.80 8.38
C PHE A 236 -18.55 6.32 7.08
N LYS A 237 -19.33 7.40 7.15
CA LYS A 237 -19.94 8.04 5.97
C LYS A 237 -18.89 8.67 5.04
N GLN A 238 -17.77 9.10 5.63
CA GLN A 238 -16.67 9.78 4.94
C GLN A 238 -15.40 8.93 4.84
N GLY A 239 -15.43 7.77 5.48
CA GLY A 239 -14.29 6.91 5.70
C GLY A 239 -13.93 6.12 4.45
N HIS A 240 -12.65 6.05 4.19
CA HIS A 240 -12.06 5.24 3.15
C HIS A 240 -11.49 3.97 3.78
N GLU A 241 -12.00 2.81 3.39
CA GLU A 241 -11.53 1.51 3.87
C GLU A 241 -10.30 1.06 3.08
N TYR A 242 -9.29 0.60 3.80
CA TYR A 242 -8.19 -0.15 3.21
C TYR A 242 -7.88 -1.39 4.06
N SER A 243 -7.44 -2.45 3.39
CA SER A 243 -7.07 -3.72 4.03
C SER A 243 -5.61 -4.04 3.79
N VAL A 244 -4.97 -4.60 4.81
CA VAL A 244 -3.62 -5.16 4.72
C VAL A 244 -3.74 -6.66 4.55
N ASP A 245 -3.49 -7.15 3.33
CA ASP A 245 -3.48 -8.57 3.01
C ASP A 245 -2.08 -8.95 2.48
N ASN A 246 -1.49 -10.04 3.00
CA ASN A 246 -0.18 -10.55 2.55
C ASN A 246 0.95 -9.51 2.52
N ASP A 247 1.05 -8.68 3.56
CA ASP A 247 2.06 -7.62 3.68
C ASP A 247 1.94 -6.51 2.60
N CYS A 248 0.80 -6.44 1.91
CA CYS A 248 0.53 -5.43 0.89
C CYS A 248 -0.75 -4.67 1.21
N VAL A 249 -0.74 -3.37 0.92
CA VAL A 249 -1.92 -2.52 0.89
C VAL A 249 -2.11 -2.09 -0.55
N GLN A 250 -3.25 -2.43 -1.13
CA GLN A 250 -3.64 -1.96 -2.45
C GLN A 250 -4.95 -1.22 -2.29
N THR A 251 -4.96 0.07 -2.59
CA THR A 251 -6.16 0.88 -2.42
C THR A 251 -6.26 2.00 -3.44
N LYS A 252 -7.50 2.32 -3.83
CA LYS A 252 -7.81 3.57 -4.53
C LYS A 252 -7.68 4.75 -3.57
N ILE A 253 -7.07 5.85 -4.00
CA ILE A 253 -6.84 7.03 -3.14
C ILE A 253 -7.40 8.30 -3.75
N ALA A 254 -7.37 8.40 -5.08
CA ALA A 254 -7.77 9.60 -5.78
C ALA A 254 -8.30 9.27 -7.18
N SER A 255 -8.79 10.29 -7.86
CA SER A 255 -9.07 10.25 -9.30
C SER A 255 -8.02 11.08 -10.04
N LEU A 256 -7.58 10.65 -11.23
CA LEU A 256 -6.53 11.32 -12.01
C LEU A 256 -6.85 12.78 -12.35
N HIS A 257 -8.14 13.12 -12.47
CA HIS A 257 -8.60 14.49 -12.70
C HIS A 257 -8.29 15.45 -11.54
N MET A 258 -8.07 14.96 -10.32
CA MET A 258 -7.77 15.79 -9.15
C MET A 258 -6.42 16.50 -9.30
N PRO A 259 -6.24 17.70 -8.72
CA PRO A 259 -4.95 18.38 -8.71
C PRO A 259 -3.88 17.56 -7.96
N CYS A 260 -2.63 17.68 -8.38
CA CYS A 260 -1.54 16.82 -7.87
C CYS A 260 -1.35 16.96 -6.36
N GLU A 261 -1.50 18.16 -5.81
CA GLU A 261 -1.38 18.45 -4.38
C GLU A 261 -2.37 17.67 -3.53
N GLN A 262 -3.62 17.55 -3.99
CA GLN A 262 -4.66 16.80 -3.28
C GLN A 262 -4.37 15.30 -3.27
N ILE A 263 -3.83 14.78 -4.39
CA ILE A 263 -3.43 13.37 -4.50
C ILE A 263 -2.29 13.10 -3.51
N VAL A 264 -1.27 13.97 -3.49
CA VAL A 264 -0.13 13.86 -2.56
C VAL A 264 -0.59 13.89 -1.11
N ALA A 265 -1.47 14.81 -0.74
CA ALA A 265 -2.02 14.91 0.62
C ALA A 265 -2.81 13.67 1.04
N ASN A 266 -3.58 13.07 0.12
CA ASN A 266 -4.29 11.82 0.41
C ASN A 266 -3.33 10.64 0.62
N VAL A 267 -2.26 10.54 -0.17
CA VAL A 267 -1.22 9.50 -0.01
C VAL A 267 -0.48 9.68 1.30
N ASP A 268 -0.15 10.92 1.68
CA ASP A 268 0.48 11.24 2.97
C ASP A 268 -0.38 10.78 4.15
N ALA A 269 -1.69 11.11 4.13
CA ALA A 269 -2.62 10.65 5.15
C ALA A 269 -2.66 9.12 5.27
N LEU A 270 -2.63 8.39 4.13
CA LEU A 270 -2.58 6.93 4.14
C LEU A 270 -1.29 6.39 4.77
N ILE A 271 -0.13 6.93 4.37
CA ILE A 271 1.16 6.45 4.88
C ILE A 271 1.26 6.69 6.39
N LYS A 272 0.76 7.84 6.88
CA LYS A 272 0.72 8.16 8.31
C LYS A 272 -0.17 7.20 9.10
N ASP A 273 -1.38 6.92 8.61
CA ASP A 273 -2.30 5.98 9.26
C ASP A 273 -1.71 4.56 9.29
N VAL A 274 -1.17 4.09 8.16
CA VAL A 274 -0.52 2.79 8.06
C VAL A 274 0.65 2.69 9.04
N CYS A 275 1.49 3.72 9.14
CA CYS A 275 2.61 3.77 10.09
C CYS A 275 2.15 3.74 11.56
N HIS A 276 0.95 4.24 11.88
CA HIS A 276 0.42 4.22 13.25
C HIS A 276 0.14 2.79 13.77
N HIS A 277 -0.20 1.86 12.87
CA HIS A 277 -0.50 0.47 13.25
C HIS A 277 0.73 -0.35 13.66
N LYS A 278 1.95 0.12 13.37
CA LYS A 278 3.21 -0.52 13.82
C LYS A 278 3.90 0.36 14.86
N PRO A 279 4.30 -0.19 16.03
CA PRO A 279 5.07 0.58 17.01
C PRO A 279 6.39 1.06 16.40
N LEU A 280 6.74 2.33 16.63
CA LEU A 280 7.93 2.99 16.06
C LEU A 280 9.25 2.26 16.39
N ASN A 281 9.29 1.58 17.55
CA ASN A 281 10.47 0.86 18.04
C ASN A 281 10.90 -0.33 17.15
N LEU A 282 10.07 -0.75 16.19
CA LEU A 282 10.28 -1.93 15.35
C LEU A 282 10.79 -1.60 13.95
N GLY A 283 11.29 -0.37 13.76
CA GLY A 283 11.87 0.10 12.50
C GLY A 283 10.81 0.41 11.43
N PRO A 284 11.26 0.73 10.20
CA PRO A 284 10.37 1.21 9.14
C PRO A 284 9.27 0.18 8.82
N PHE A 285 8.05 0.68 8.64
CA PHE A 285 6.91 -0.18 8.30
C PHE A 285 6.72 -0.32 6.80
N VAL A 286 6.95 0.73 6.02
CA VAL A 286 6.80 0.71 4.56
C VAL A 286 8.14 0.36 3.91
N LYS A 287 8.16 -0.67 3.07
CA LYS A 287 9.34 -1.10 2.28
C LYS A 287 9.37 -0.50 0.89
N ARG A 288 8.21 -0.42 0.24
CA ARG A 288 8.07 0.06 -1.14
C ARG A 288 6.70 0.70 -1.31
N GLY A 289 6.66 1.86 -1.95
CA GLY A 289 5.42 2.47 -2.44
C GLY A 289 5.42 2.51 -3.96
N LEU A 290 4.31 2.10 -4.57
CA LEU A 290 4.04 2.27 -5.98
C LEU A 290 2.74 3.06 -6.17
N VAL A 291 2.68 3.89 -7.20
CA VAL A 291 1.44 4.52 -7.66
C VAL A 291 1.15 4.05 -9.08
N SER A 292 -0.11 3.72 -9.36
CA SER A 292 -0.56 3.30 -10.69
C SER A 292 -1.92 3.90 -11.02
N SER A 293 -2.22 3.96 -12.31
CA SER A 293 -3.60 4.14 -12.80
C SER A 293 -4.20 2.78 -13.18
N ALA A 294 -5.50 2.73 -13.44
CA ALA A 294 -6.16 1.51 -13.92
C ALA A 294 -5.55 0.95 -15.23
N THR A 295 -5.00 1.82 -16.10
CA THR A 295 -4.42 1.41 -17.39
C THR A 295 -2.92 1.60 -17.50
N SER A 296 -2.34 2.48 -16.70
CA SER A 296 -0.93 2.84 -16.78
C SER A 296 -0.04 1.94 -15.92
N GLU A 297 1.26 1.98 -16.19
CA GLU A 297 2.26 1.25 -15.41
C GLU A 297 2.38 1.75 -13.97
N ALA A 298 2.89 0.87 -13.10
CA ALA A 298 3.14 1.20 -11.70
C ALA A 298 4.50 1.88 -11.53
N LEU A 299 4.49 3.12 -11.04
CA LEU A 299 5.68 3.93 -10.79
C LEU A 299 6.11 3.83 -9.33
N GLY A 300 7.39 3.54 -9.09
CA GLY A 300 7.96 3.60 -7.76
C GLY A 300 8.14 5.03 -7.29
N PHE A 301 7.74 5.31 -6.05
CA PHE A 301 7.94 6.64 -5.47
C PHE A 301 8.67 6.61 -4.13
N ASN A 302 9.37 7.71 -3.84
CA ASN A 302 10.03 7.91 -2.57
C ASN A 302 9.01 8.34 -1.50
N PHE A 303 8.90 7.54 -0.44
CA PHE A 303 7.97 7.75 0.67
C PHE A 303 8.66 8.31 1.94
N GLY A 304 9.97 8.54 1.90
CA GLY A 304 10.74 9.01 3.06
C GLY A 304 10.24 10.33 3.65
N ARG A 305 9.66 11.22 2.83
CA ARG A 305 9.07 12.50 3.26
C ARG A 305 7.84 12.34 4.15
N PHE A 306 7.11 11.23 4.03
CA PHE A 306 5.80 11.04 4.68
C PHE A 306 5.88 10.18 5.94
N ILE A 307 7.02 9.53 6.18
CA ILE A 307 7.23 8.74 7.39
C ILE A 307 7.36 9.74 8.56
N PRO A 308 6.54 9.62 9.63
CA PRO A 308 6.73 10.44 10.81
C PRO A 308 8.15 10.21 11.35
N PRO A 309 8.88 11.27 11.74
CA PRO A 309 10.20 11.10 12.30
C PRO A 309 10.11 10.14 13.49
N LEU A 310 11.04 9.19 13.58
CA LEU A 310 11.20 8.32 14.73
C LEU A 310 11.35 9.23 15.95
N GLY A 311 10.31 9.29 16.78
CA GLY A 311 10.26 10.22 17.89
C GLY A 311 11.50 10.06 18.76
N GLU A 312 12.24 11.16 18.93
CA GLU A 312 12.96 11.41 20.16
C GLU A 312 11.93 11.21 21.29
N GLU A 313 12.25 10.31 22.22
CA GLU A 313 11.47 10.11 23.43
C GLU A 313 11.25 11.49 24.07
N LYS A 314 10.01 12.00 24.06
CA LYS A 314 9.66 13.04 25.02
C LYS A 314 9.81 12.37 26.38
N PRO A 315 10.69 12.84 27.27
CA PRO A 315 10.76 12.28 28.61
C PRO A 315 9.38 12.41 29.21
N ASP A 316 8.86 11.29 29.72
CA ASP A 316 7.62 11.23 30.46
C ASP A 316 7.65 12.33 31.53
N ASN A 317 6.87 13.39 31.32
CA ASN A 317 6.63 14.36 32.38
C ASN A 317 5.74 13.66 33.40
N ALA A 318 6.40 13.10 34.41
CA ALA A 318 5.83 12.83 35.71
C ALA A 318 5.22 14.13 36.27
N ASN A 319 3.92 14.10 36.52
CA ASN A 319 3.24 14.61 37.72
C ASN A 319 1.73 14.40 37.62
#